data_AF-A0AAJ2J9E2-F1
#
_entry.id   AF-A0AAJ2J9E2-F1
#
_cell.length_a   1.000
_cell.length_b   1.000
_cell.length_c   1.000
_cell.angle_alpha   90.00
_cell.angle_beta   90.00
_cell.angle_gamma   90.00
#
_symmetry.space_group_name_H-M   'P 1'
#
loop_
_entity.id
_entity.type
_entity.pdbx_description
1 polymer ?
#
loop_
_entity_poly.entity_id
_entity_poly.type
_entity_poly.pdbx_seq_one_letter_code
_entity_poly.pdbx_strand_id
1 'polypeptide(L)'
;MPAVRKIKSAQAATLHPSFQVDYDSNVWTFAQTTVGQQREFVTVDWAIPVARGELLTDYKHRGLLDELKCYLKTSIVDDTVRMTVGSIPSTYMGVRELVKFMGEREIRTLFDISTAVSWEYVEGLEEQYIMAGGDVGRDRAWTHSTAYKLIHPLTQIYELADSLRARGGQAPCEAPFDGRKTYDVVTGPLGLARTGGLLPIPDEISVPILTYAYEWIEHGSEDVIRLQAEIIPMLIDARSAKGPRRIICLREIKRHIEEFQMSPIPGTLTPWHEPLLATDRIDDAGDEREISGTQALRRLILMTQSACSTLLQACTGIRAHELIGLSLDHDPTLQHGVIKSVTSLDGLMEVFSICGISAKREATRHEWTAGLRPLGTMHMPIVLKSIEVLVRLMEPWRALSGSSTLMLSFSHAKSLPSGADGIGRMTANRNSLLQREFAVEALTKKRGIEMTQAIYEVRSLRPQRWRITFAHYVFRSKPELMPALRTHFRHMSEQITDQGYIGNDAALLENLEGERVMETSRFLVQITLGKPIGGGTGTAASHAACRINGQGTVSDGRRNTD
;
A
#
# COMPACT_ATOMS: atom_id res chain seq x y z
N MET A 1 -5.94 -4.80 -37.30
CA MET A 1 -5.61 -3.37 -37.14
C MET A 1 -6.48 -2.55 -38.07
N PRO A 2 -7.43 -1.74 -37.57
CA PRO A 2 -8.08 -0.71 -38.36
C PRO A 2 -7.47 0.68 -38.10
N ALA A 3 -7.60 1.54 -39.10
CA ALA A 3 -6.80 2.73 -39.35
C ALA A 3 -7.04 3.91 -38.40
N VAL A 4 -5.94 4.58 -38.05
CA VAL A 4 -5.88 5.86 -37.34
C VAL A 4 -6.52 6.96 -38.20
N ARG A 5 -7.68 7.45 -37.78
CA ARG A 5 -8.34 8.62 -38.36
C ARG A 5 -7.59 9.87 -37.88
N LYS A 6 -6.81 10.51 -38.77
CA LYS A 6 -6.18 11.81 -38.52
C LYS A 6 -7.27 12.88 -38.40
N ILE A 7 -7.44 13.43 -37.20
CA ILE A 7 -8.20 14.67 -36.97
C ILE A 7 -7.22 15.84 -37.06
N LYS A 8 -7.48 16.79 -37.98
CA LYS A 8 -6.70 18.02 -38.14
C LYS A 8 -7.23 19.12 -37.20
N SER A 9 -6.41 19.45 -36.22
CA SER A 9 -6.07 20.76 -35.64
C SER A 9 -7.09 21.91 -35.67
N ALA A 10 -7.57 22.29 -34.48
CA ALA A 10 -7.62 23.68 -33.99
C ALA A 10 -7.90 23.73 -32.47
N GLN A 11 -7.03 23.15 -31.62
CA GLN A 11 -7.01 23.38 -30.16
C GLN A 11 -5.71 22.81 -29.56
N ALA A 12 -4.56 23.21 -30.11
CA ALA A 12 -3.25 22.82 -29.59
C ALA A 12 -2.68 23.92 -28.68
N ALA A 13 -3.49 24.41 -27.73
CA ALA A 13 -2.93 24.92 -26.49
C ALA A 13 -2.47 23.67 -25.74
N THR A 14 -1.15 23.43 -25.74
CA THR A 14 -0.45 22.27 -25.17
C THR A 14 -1.21 21.66 -23.99
N LEU A 15 -1.89 20.54 -24.24
CA LEU A 15 -2.54 19.76 -23.20
C LEU A 15 -1.52 19.45 -22.10
N HIS A 16 -1.87 19.74 -20.85
CA HIS A 16 -1.02 19.40 -19.71
C HIS A 16 -0.67 17.90 -19.76
N PRO A 17 0.57 17.48 -19.42
CA PRO A 17 0.99 16.08 -19.55
C PRO A 17 0.04 15.07 -18.87
N SER A 18 -0.61 15.49 -17.78
CA SER A 18 -1.59 14.69 -17.04
C SER A 18 -3.04 14.80 -17.53
N PHE A 19 -3.33 15.68 -18.50
CA PHE A 19 -4.66 15.92 -19.06
C PHE A 19 -4.68 15.60 -20.57
N GLN A 20 -4.53 14.32 -20.89
CA GLN A 20 -4.58 13.81 -22.27
C GLN A 20 -5.90 13.09 -22.52
N VAL A 21 -6.99 13.87 -22.60
CA VAL A 21 -8.35 13.35 -22.85
C VAL A 21 -9.02 14.12 -23.96
N ASP A 22 -9.92 13.46 -24.68
CA ASP A 22 -10.85 14.13 -25.58
C ASP A 22 -11.89 14.90 -24.75
N TYR A 23 -11.77 16.22 -24.71
CA TYR A 23 -12.58 17.08 -23.85
C TYR A 23 -14.08 16.99 -24.18
N ASP A 24 -14.40 16.85 -25.47
CA ASP A 24 -15.78 16.82 -25.95
C ASP A 24 -16.44 15.45 -25.72
N SER A 25 -15.66 14.40 -25.49
CA SER A 25 -16.17 13.07 -25.16
C SER A 25 -17.01 13.07 -23.88
N ASN A 26 -18.07 12.26 -23.87
CA ASN A 26 -18.85 11.98 -22.66
C ASN A 26 -18.12 11.03 -21.71
N VAL A 27 -17.04 10.39 -22.17
CA VAL A 27 -16.20 9.51 -21.36
C VAL A 27 -14.75 9.95 -21.46
N TRP A 28 -14.18 10.39 -20.35
CA TRP A 28 -12.76 10.72 -20.25
C TRP A 28 -11.99 9.54 -19.66
N THR A 29 -10.84 9.21 -20.24
CA THR A 29 -9.98 8.11 -19.79
C THR A 29 -8.57 8.62 -19.56
N PHE A 30 -8.12 8.60 -18.31
CA PHE A 30 -6.80 9.04 -17.89
C PHE A 30 -5.90 7.84 -17.65
N ALA A 31 -4.69 7.87 -18.18
CA ALA A 31 -3.67 6.88 -17.81
C ALA A 31 -3.19 7.12 -16.37
N GLN A 32 -3.21 6.08 -15.55
CA GLN A 32 -2.68 6.11 -14.18
C GLN A 32 -1.19 5.76 -14.20
N THR A 33 -0.35 6.71 -13.80
CA THR A 33 1.11 6.54 -13.72
C THR A 33 1.59 6.18 -12.31
N THR A 34 0.72 6.29 -11.30
CA THR A 34 1.09 5.97 -9.91
C THR A 34 1.21 4.47 -9.70
N VAL A 35 2.38 4.02 -9.24
CA VAL A 35 2.66 2.60 -9.01
C VAL A 35 1.83 2.04 -7.84
N GLY A 36 1.36 0.80 -7.98
CA GLY A 36 0.58 0.09 -6.96
C GLY A 36 -0.92 0.42 -6.90
N GLN A 37 -1.42 1.25 -7.82
CA GLN A 37 -2.85 1.50 -8.00
C GLN A 37 -3.55 0.32 -8.70
N GLN A 38 -4.83 0.11 -8.39
CA GLN A 38 -5.60 -1.04 -8.89
C GLN A 38 -5.98 -0.92 -10.37
N ARG A 39 -6.19 0.31 -10.87
CA ARG A 39 -6.62 0.54 -12.24
C ARG A 39 -5.51 1.24 -13.02
N GLU A 40 -5.20 0.72 -14.20
CA GLU A 40 -4.28 1.34 -15.16
C GLU A 40 -4.86 2.61 -15.78
N PHE A 41 -6.20 2.71 -15.77
CA PHE A 41 -6.93 3.85 -16.26
C PHE A 41 -7.95 4.33 -15.24
N VAL A 42 -8.13 5.64 -15.17
CA VAL A 42 -9.26 6.26 -14.48
C VAL A 42 -10.24 6.73 -15.53
N THR A 43 -11.46 6.19 -15.47
CA THR A 43 -12.55 6.57 -16.37
C THR A 43 -13.53 7.48 -15.65
N VAL A 44 -13.88 8.59 -16.29
CA VAL A 44 -14.92 9.52 -15.86
C VAL A 44 -16.02 9.49 -16.92
N ASP A 45 -17.19 8.97 -16.55
CA ASP A 45 -18.35 8.88 -17.44
C ASP A 45 -19.38 9.93 -17.05
N TRP A 46 -19.48 10.99 -17.86
CA TRP A 46 -20.32 12.16 -17.64
C TRP A 46 -21.82 11.89 -17.79
N ALA A 47 -22.25 10.68 -18.17
CA ALA A 47 -23.65 10.26 -18.15
C ALA A 47 -24.17 10.06 -16.70
N ILE A 48 -24.07 11.11 -15.89
CA ILE A 48 -24.53 11.14 -14.50
C ILE A 48 -26.06 11.33 -14.49
N PRO A 49 -26.82 10.49 -13.77
CA PRO A 49 -28.24 10.74 -13.55
C PRO A 49 -28.47 12.05 -12.80
N VAL A 50 -29.29 12.95 -13.36
CA VAL A 50 -29.60 14.27 -12.77
C VAL A 50 -30.93 14.22 -12.02
N ALA A 51 -31.97 13.76 -12.70
CA ALA A 51 -33.31 13.52 -12.19
C ALA A 51 -33.88 12.25 -12.85
N ARG A 52 -35.10 11.84 -12.49
CA ARG A 52 -35.69 10.59 -12.97
C ARG A 52 -35.76 10.54 -14.51
N GLY A 53 -34.89 9.71 -15.11
CA GLY A 53 -34.84 9.48 -16.56
C GLY A 53 -33.95 10.46 -17.34
N GLU A 54 -33.19 11.32 -16.66
CA GLU A 54 -32.38 12.37 -17.27
C GLU A 54 -30.90 12.19 -16.96
N LEU A 55 -30.05 12.51 -17.93
CA LEU A 55 -28.61 12.44 -17.81
C LEU A 55 -27.99 13.83 -17.97
N LEU A 56 -26.86 14.07 -17.30
CA LEU A 56 -26.12 15.33 -17.40
C LEU A 56 -25.63 15.62 -18.84
N THR A 57 -25.49 14.57 -19.65
CA THR A 57 -25.17 14.66 -21.08
C THR A 57 -26.34 15.10 -21.96
N ASP A 58 -27.56 15.21 -21.42
CA ASP A 58 -28.72 15.70 -22.17
C ASP A 58 -28.57 17.19 -22.48
N TYR A 59 -29.05 17.62 -23.65
CA TYR A 59 -28.83 18.98 -24.16
C TYR A 59 -29.25 20.09 -23.18
N LYS A 60 -30.30 19.86 -22.39
CA LYS A 60 -30.79 20.82 -21.39
C LYS A 60 -29.83 21.10 -20.24
N HIS A 61 -28.92 20.18 -19.96
CA HIS A 61 -27.96 20.25 -18.86
C HIS A 61 -26.54 20.62 -19.34
N ARG A 62 -26.41 20.98 -20.63
CA ARG A 62 -25.11 21.24 -21.28
C ARG A 62 -24.28 22.33 -20.60
N GLY A 63 -24.92 23.39 -20.12
CA GLY A 63 -24.22 24.46 -19.38
C GLY A 63 -23.54 23.92 -18.11
N LEU A 64 -24.28 23.20 -17.27
CA LEU A 64 -23.75 22.57 -16.06
C LEU A 64 -22.67 21.53 -16.38
N LEU A 65 -22.85 20.73 -17.43
CA LEU A 65 -21.83 19.78 -17.88
C LEU A 65 -20.53 20.48 -18.26
N ASP A 66 -20.59 21.56 -19.03
CA ASP A 66 -19.42 22.32 -19.46
C ASP A 66 -18.69 22.96 -18.27
N GLU A 67 -19.44 23.46 -17.28
CA GLU A 67 -18.90 24.00 -16.03
C GLU A 67 -18.16 22.93 -15.20
N LEU A 68 -18.75 21.74 -15.04
CA LEU A 68 -18.14 20.64 -14.28
C LEU A 68 -16.94 20.03 -15.00
N LYS A 69 -16.98 19.94 -16.34
CA LYS A 69 -15.82 19.58 -17.16
C LYS A 69 -14.69 20.61 -17.01
N CYS A 70 -15.03 21.90 -17.01
CA CYS A 70 -14.07 22.99 -16.80
C CYS A 70 -13.45 22.90 -15.39
N TYR A 71 -14.25 22.62 -14.37
CA TYR A 71 -13.76 22.36 -13.01
C TYR A 71 -12.75 21.22 -12.95
N LEU A 72 -13.12 20.04 -13.46
CA LEU A 72 -12.24 18.87 -13.35
C LEU A 72 -10.93 19.07 -14.12
N LYS A 73 -10.98 19.71 -15.30
CA LYS A 73 -9.80 20.10 -16.08
C LYS A 73 -8.93 21.09 -15.30
N THR A 74 -9.52 22.14 -14.75
CA THR A 74 -8.79 23.19 -14.03
C THR A 74 -8.13 22.62 -12.77
N SER A 75 -8.83 21.77 -12.02
CA SER A 75 -8.27 21.07 -10.86
C SER A 75 -7.04 20.21 -11.18
N ILE A 76 -6.89 19.71 -12.42
CA ILE A 76 -5.73 18.91 -12.84
C ILE A 76 -4.56 19.78 -13.30
N VAL A 77 -4.85 20.93 -13.91
CA VAL A 77 -3.85 21.78 -14.58
C VAL A 77 -3.37 22.92 -13.68
N ASP A 78 -4.19 23.38 -12.75
CA ASP A 78 -3.91 24.52 -11.87
C ASP A 78 -3.21 24.06 -10.57
N ASP A 79 -2.19 24.82 -10.16
CA ASP A 79 -1.40 24.51 -8.96
C ASP A 79 -2.13 24.82 -7.65
N THR A 80 -3.23 25.60 -7.67
CA THR A 80 -3.98 26.02 -6.48
C THR A 80 -4.57 24.82 -5.72
N VAL A 81 -5.15 23.86 -6.44
CA VAL A 81 -5.75 22.63 -5.87
C VAL A 81 -4.96 21.37 -6.28
N ARG A 82 -4.19 21.44 -7.38
CA ARG A 82 -3.35 20.38 -7.98
C ARG A 82 -3.80 18.94 -7.69
N MET A 83 -4.81 18.51 -8.43
CA MET A 83 -5.36 17.16 -8.37
C MET A 83 -4.54 16.17 -9.23
N THR A 84 -4.21 15.02 -8.65
CA THR A 84 -3.58 13.90 -9.38
C THR A 84 -4.62 13.00 -10.03
N VAL A 85 -4.24 12.20 -11.04
CA VAL A 85 -5.14 11.22 -11.68
C VAL A 85 -5.74 10.25 -10.66
N GLY A 86 -4.97 9.85 -9.65
CA GLY A 86 -5.43 8.95 -8.58
C GLY A 86 -6.50 9.53 -7.65
N SER A 87 -6.60 10.86 -7.54
CA SER A 87 -7.64 11.54 -6.74
C SER A 87 -8.96 11.73 -7.49
N ILE A 88 -8.95 11.69 -8.83
CA ILE A 88 -10.15 11.92 -9.67
C ILE A 88 -11.35 11.06 -9.22
N PRO A 89 -11.24 9.74 -8.96
CA PRO A 89 -12.40 8.94 -8.58
C PRO A 89 -13.09 9.42 -7.29
N SER A 90 -12.31 9.91 -6.32
CA SER A 90 -12.87 10.40 -5.05
C SER A 90 -13.57 11.75 -5.23
N THR A 91 -12.96 12.67 -5.99
CA THR A 91 -13.58 13.96 -6.34
C THR A 91 -14.84 13.75 -7.19
N TYR A 92 -14.77 12.82 -8.16
CA TYR A 92 -15.88 12.52 -9.05
C TYR A 92 -17.09 11.94 -8.32
N MET A 93 -16.86 11.17 -7.25
CA MET A 93 -17.94 10.69 -6.38
C MET A 93 -18.74 11.85 -5.77
N GLY A 94 -18.08 12.89 -5.27
CA GLY A 94 -18.78 14.07 -4.75
C GLY A 94 -19.44 14.91 -5.85
N VAL A 95 -18.82 15.03 -7.03
CA VAL A 95 -19.45 15.68 -8.20
C VAL A 95 -20.76 14.99 -8.58
N ARG A 96 -20.81 13.64 -8.56
CA ARG A 96 -22.04 12.90 -8.87
C ARG A 96 -23.18 13.18 -7.91
N GLU A 97 -22.89 13.27 -6.61
CA GLU A 97 -23.92 13.56 -5.61
C GLU A 97 -24.36 15.03 -5.66
N LEU A 98 -23.44 15.96 -5.96
CA LEU A 98 -23.77 17.37 -6.21
C LEU A 98 -24.68 17.54 -7.44
N VAL A 99 -24.42 16.83 -8.53
CA VAL A 99 -25.25 16.88 -9.76
C VAL A 99 -26.69 16.43 -9.49
N LYS A 100 -26.88 15.36 -8.70
CA LYS A 100 -28.22 14.91 -8.31
C LYS A 100 -28.94 15.96 -7.46
N PHE A 101 -28.25 16.51 -6.46
CA PHE A 101 -28.80 17.57 -5.61
C PHE A 101 -29.24 18.79 -6.42
N MET A 102 -28.39 19.24 -7.37
CA MET A 102 -28.71 20.34 -8.26
C MET A 102 -29.90 20.00 -9.17
N GLY A 103 -29.97 18.77 -9.67
CA GLY A 103 -31.07 18.27 -10.48
C GLY A 103 -32.42 18.30 -9.78
N GLU A 104 -32.48 17.85 -8.52
CA GLU A 104 -33.70 17.84 -7.70
C GLU A 104 -34.24 19.25 -7.39
N ARG A 105 -33.35 20.26 -7.38
CA ARG A 105 -33.68 21.66 -7.12
C ARG A 105 -33.74 22.53 -8.39
N GLU A 106 -33.66 21.90 -9.56
CA GLU A 106 -33.63 22.56 -10.87
C GLU A 106 -32.52 23.63 -11.01
N ILE A 107 -31.41 23.48 -10.27
CA ILE A 107 -30.25 24.37 -10.32
C ILE A 107 -29.43 24.03 -11.57
N ARG A 108 -29.25 25.00 -12.47
CA ARG A 108 -28.66 24.76 -13.80
C ARG A 108 -27.23 25.29 -13.97
N THR A 109 -26.71 26.03 -13.00
CA THR A 109 -25.35 26.55 -13.01
C THR A 109 -24.76 26.52 -11.61
N LEU A 110 -23.44 26.33 -11.52
CA LEU A 110 -22.68 26.43 -10.28
C LEU A 110 -22.77 27.82 -9.65
N PHE A 111 -23.03 28.86 -10.45
CA PHE A 111 -23.14 30.23 -9.96
C PHE A 111 -24.31 30.42 -8.98
N ASP A 112 -25.42 29.70 -9.19
CA ASP A 112 -26.64 29.80 -8.38
C ASP A 112 -26.51 29.13 -7.01
N ILE A 113 -25.39 28.46 -6.74
CA ILE A 113 -25.12 27.88 -5.42
C ILE A 113 -24.68 29.01 -4.48
N SER A 114 -25.61 29.44 -3.63
CA SER A 114 -25.35 30.37 -2.53
C SER A 114 -24.86 29.63 -1.28
N THR A 115 -24.49 30.40 -0.26
CA THR A 115 -24.14 29.85 1.05
C THR A 115 -25.28 29.03 1.65
N ALA A 116 -26.53 29.51 1.55
CA ALA A 116 -27.70 28.80 2.06
C ALA A 116 -27.92 27.47 1.33
N VAL A 117 -27.83 27.47 0.00
CA VAL A 117 -27.98 26.26 -0.83
C VAL A 117 -26.89 25.23 -0.51
N SER A 118 -25.67 25.69 -0.19
CA SER A 118 -24.61 24.78 0.23
C SER A 118 -24.93 24.05 1.55
N TRP A 119 -25.59 24.71 2.50
CA TRP A 119 -26.03 24.05 3.74
C TRP A 119 -27.17 23.05 3.49
N GLU A 120 -28.13 23.39 2.62
CA GLU A 120 -29.17 22.45 2.21
C GLU A 120 -28.59 21.16 1.58
N TYR A 121 -27.50 21.28 0.82
CA TYR A 121 -26.80 20.11 0.27
C TYR A 121 -26.31 19.18 1.37
N VAL A 122 -25.79 19.72 2.47
CA VAL A 122 -25.24 18.91 3.58
C VAL A 122 -26.35 18.26 4.40
N GLU A 123 -27.46 18.95 4.63
CA GLU A 123 -28.58 18.45 5.44
C GLU A 123 -29.23 17.17 4.86
N GLY A 124 -29.30 17.05 3.54
CA GLY A 124 -29.85 15.86 2.86
C GLY A 124 -28.82 14.79 2.46
N LEU A 125 -27.53 15.07 2.62
CA LEU A 125 -26.47 14.27 2.00
C LEU A 125 -26.32 12.86 2.58
N GLU A 126 -26.52 12.72 3.89
CA GLU A 126 -26.44 11.42 4.56
C GLU A 126 -27.53 10.48 4.05
N GLU A 127 -28.78 10.94 4.04
CA GLU A 127 -29.92 10.17 3.56
C GLU A 127 -29.77 9.83 2.07
N GLN A 128 -29.42 10.80 1.23
CA GLN A 128 -29.15 10.61 -0.19
C GLN A 128 -28.06 9.55 -0.41
N TYR A 129 -26.98 9.60 0.37
CA TYR A 129 -25.87 8.66 0.24
C TYR A 129 -26.23 7.25 0.69
N ILE A 130 -26.97 7.09 1.80
CA ILE A 130 -27.38 5.79 2.33
C ILE A 130 -28.42 5.12 1.42
N MET A 131 -29.42 5.87 0.94
CA MET A 131 -30.53 5.38 0.13
C MET A 131 -30.13 4.94 -1.28
N ALA A 132 -28.98 5.40 -1.79
CA ALA A 132 -28.49 5.06 -3.13
C ALA A 132 -27.95 3.61 -3.29
N GLY A 133 -28.14 2.73 -2.29
CA GLY A 133 -27.84 1.30 -2.34
C GLY A 133 -26.35 0.96 -2.27
N GLY A 134 -25.95 0.04 -1.39
CA GLY A 134 -24.58 -0.48 -1.34
C GLY A 134 -24.24 -1.37 -2.56
N ASP A 135 -22.96 -1.51 -2.87
CA ASP A 135 -22.50 -2.65 -3.66
C ASP A 135 -22.85 -3.94 -2.90
N VAL A 136 -23.21 -5.02 -3.61
CA VAL A 136 -23.58 -6.31 -3.03
C VAL A 136 -22.54 -6.73 -1.97
N GLY A 137 -22.98 -6.83 -0.71
CA GLY A 137 -22.18 -7.35 0.40
C GLY A 137 -21.45 -6.33 1.28
N ARG A 138 -21.65 -5.01 1.13
CA ARG A 138 -21.22 -4.01 2.12
C ARG A 138 -22.22 -2.87 2.29
N ASP A 139 -22.72 -2.71 3.51
CA ASP A 139 -23.53 -1.54 3.88
C ASP A 139 -22.70 -0.25 3.74
N ARG A 140 -23.33 0.80 3.23
CA ARG A 140 -22.72 2.13 3.14
C ARG A 140 -22.60 2.71 4.54
N ALA A 141 -21.38 3.00 4.99
CA ALA A 141 -21.14 3.69 6.24
C ALA A 141 -20.99 5.20 6.03
N TRP A 142 -21.76 5.99 6.78
CA TRP A 142 -21.56 7.42 6.92
C TRP A 142 -20.36 7.69 7.84
N THR A 143 -19.28 8.22 7.28
CA THR A 143 -18.02 8.43 8.00
C THR A 143 -17.43 9.78 7.63
N HIS A 144 -16.53 10.32 8.47
CA HIS A 144 -15.77 11.52 8.15
C HIS A 144 -15.15 11.45 6.75
N SER A 145 -14.56 10.32 6.36
CA SER A 145 -13.91 10.17 5.05
C SER A 145 -14.90 10.19 3.89
N THR A 146 -16.11 9.66 4.10
CA THR A 146 -17.19 9.68 3.12
C THR A 146 -17.70 11.11 2.95
N ALA A 147 -18.13 11.75 4.05
CA ALA A 147 -18.66 13.10 4.06
C ALA A 147 -17.68 14.11 3.46
N TYR A 148 -16.40 14.03 3.85
CA TYR A 148 -15.36 14.89 3.27
C TYR A 148 -15.31 14.77 1.75
N LYS A 149 -15.29 13.57 1.18
CA LYS A 149 -15.21 13.37 -0.28
C LYS A 149 -16.42 13.92 -1.03
N LEU A 150 -17.61 13.85 -0.43
CA LEU A 150 -18.84 14.32 -1.06
C LEU A 150 -18.99 15.83 -1.04
N ILE A 151 -18.49 16.48 0.01
CA ILE A 151 -18.63 17.92 0.24
C ILE A 151 -17.44 18.70 -0.37
N HIS A 152 -16.24 18.13 -0.34
CA HIS A 152 -15.01 18.81 -0.74
C HIS A 152 -15.03 19.41 -2.15
N PRO A 153 -15.63 18.76 -3.19
CA PRO A 153 -15.66 19.34 -4.51
C PRO A 153 -16.29 20.74 -4.56
N LEU A 154 -17.33 21.02 -3.76
CA LEU A 154 -17.96 22.33 -3.74
C LEU A 154 -17.01 23.41 -3.18
N THR A 155 -16.26 23.08 -2.12
CA THR A 155 -15.20 23.95 -1.60
C THR A 155 -14.09 24.18 -2.64
N GLN A 156 -13.64 23.12 -3.32
CA GLN A 156 -12.60 23.21 -4.35
C GLN A 156 -13.03 24.05 -5.56
N ILE A 157 -14.28 23.94 -6.00
CA ILE A 157 -14.83 24.77 -7.09
C ILE A 157 -14.73 26.25 -6.70
N TYR A 158 -15.09 26.60 -5.46
CA TYR A 158 -14.99 27.98 -4.98
C TYR A 158 -13.54 28.46 -4.82
N GLU A 159 -12.64 27.62 -4.31
CA GLU A 159 -11.20 27.91 -4.24
C GLU A 159 -10.58 28.19 -5.62
N LEU A 160 -11.12 27.57 -6.67
CA LEU A 160 -10.71 27.76 -8.06
C LEU A 160 -11.51 28.85 -8.79
N ALA A 161 -12.39 29.60 -8.14
CA ALA A 161 -13.39 30.44 -8.80
C ALA A 161 -12.80 31.40 -9.85
N ASP A 162 -11.72 32.11 -9.51
CA ASP A 162 -11.06 33.04 -10.45
C ASP A 162 -10.45 32.32 -11.65
N SER A 163 -9.84 31.16 -11.39
CA SER A 163 -9.22 30.30 -12.40
C SER A 163 -10.26 29.70 -13.35
N LEU A 164 -11.43 29.33 -12.82
CA LEU A 164 -12.56 28.82 -13.60
C LEU A 164 -13.18 29.90 -14.48
N ARG A 165 -13.47 31.08 -13.90
CA ARG A 165 -14.04 32.22 -14.64
C ARG A 165 -13.13 32.67 -15.77
N ALA A 166 -11.81 32.73 -15.54
CA ALA A 166 -10.83 33.05 -16.58
C ALA A 166 -10.81 32.05 -17.75
N ARG A 167 -11.31 30.81 -17.53
CA ARG A 167 -11.41 29.75 -18.54
C ARG A 167 -12.82 29.56 -19.09
N GLY A 168 -13.73 30.51 -18.81
CA GLY A 168 -15.12 30.47 -19.28
C GLY A 168 -16.03 29.52 -18.50
N GLY A 169 -15.59 29.00 -17.36
CA GLY A 169 -16.43 28.24 -16.43
C GLY A 169 -17.12 29.13 -15.39
N GLN A 170 -17.99 28.54 -14.58
CA GLN A 170 -18.64 29.18 -13.44
C GLN A 170 -18.20 28.55 -12.12
N ALA A 171 -18.45 29.28 -11.04
CA ALA A 171 -18.24 28.86 -9.67
C ALA A 171 -19.31 29.53 -8.78
N PRO A 172 -19.59 29.01 -7.57
CA PRO A 172 -20.50 29.62 -6.61
C PRO A 172 -20.29 31.13 -6.48
N CYS A 173 -21.39 31.88 -6.46
CA CYS A 173 -21.35 33.34 -6.30
C CYS A 173 -20.91 33.76 -4.89
N GLU A 174 -21.14 32.91 -3.90
CA GLU A 174 -20.75 33.09 -2.51
C GLU A 174 -19.88 31.93 -2.02
N ALA A 175 -19.14 32.16 -0.93
CA ALA A 175 -18.34 31.12 -0.30
C ALA A 175 -19.24 30.02 0.29
N PRO A 176 -19.11 28.75 -0.12
CA PRO A 176 -19.87 27.66 0.47
C PRO A 176 -19.63 27.55 1.98
N PHE A 177 -20.64 27.10 2.72
CA PHE A 177 -20.58 26.78 4.16
C PHE A 177 -20.09 27.93 5.05
N ASP A 178 -20.52 29.15 4.78
CA ASP A 178 -20.08 30.39 5.44
C ASP A 178 -18.56 30.63 5.31
N GLY A 179 -17.94 30.09 4.24
CA GLY A 179 -16.49 30.13 4.04
C GLY A 179 -15.69 29.17 4.92
N ARG A 180 -16.34 28.23 5.62
CA ARG A 180 -15.66 27.19 6.39
C ARG A 180 -14.92 26.22 5.49
N LYS A 181 -13.76 25.72 5.95
CA LYS A 181 -13.07 24.64 5.24
C LYS A 181 -13.88 23.36 5.36
N THR A 182 -13.78 22.49 4.36
CA THR A 182 -14.50 21.19 4.35
C THR A 182 -14.27 20.39 5.64
N TYR A 183 -13.06 20.45 6.20
CA TYR A 183 -12.74 19.78 7.47
C TYR A 183 -13.64 20.28 8.61
N ASP A 184 -13.78 21.59 8.77
CA ASP A 184 -14.55 22.21 9.85
C ASP A 184 -16.05 21.90 9.73
N VAL A 185 -16.55 21.81 8.49
CA VAL A 185 -17.94 21.41 8.18
C VAL A 185 -18.18 19.95 8.60
N VAL A 186 -17.24 19.06 8.30
CA VAL A 186 -17.35 17.63 8.63
C VAL A 186 -17.24 17.38 10.13
N THR A 187 -16.31 18.05 10.83
CA THR A 187 -16.10 17.80 12.26
C THR A 187 -17.07 18.55 13.16
N GLY A 188 -17.49 19.76 12.77
CA GLY A 188 -18.38 20.59 13.58
C GLY A 188 -19.86 20.27 13.30
N PRO A 189 -20.48 20.89 12.28
CA PRO A 189 -21.88 20.70 11.91
C PRO A 189 -22.31 19.24 11.74
N LEU A 190 -21.52 18.42 11.04
CA LEU A 190 -21.85 17.00 10.87
C LEU A 190 -21.46 16.12 12.07
N GLY A 191 -20.71 16.64 13.04
CA GLY A 191 -20.27 15.90 14.22
C GLY A 191 -19.40 14.67 13.91
N LEU A 192 -18.90 14.53 12.68
CA LEU A 192 -18.11 13.38 12.25
C LEU A 192 -16.66 13.61 12.64
N ALA A 193 -16.29 13.18 13.84
CA ALA A 193 -14.89 13.17 14.24
C ALA A 193 -14.09 12.26 13.30
N ARG A 194 -12.86 12.68 12.99
CA ARG A 194 -11.89 11.76 12.41
C ARG A 194 -11.62 10.70 13.46
N THR A 195 -12.06 9.46 13.22
CA THR A 195 -11.63 8.32 14.03
C THR A 195 -10.12 8.37 14.15
N GLY A 196 -9.61 8.24 15.38
CA GLY A 196 -8.21 8.51 15.73
C GLY A 196 -7.22 7.92 14.73
N GLY A 197 -6.04 8.56 14.62
CA GLY A 197 -4.96 8.09 13.76
C GLY A 197 -4.73 6.59 13.90
N LEU A 198 -4.31 5.93 12.81
CA LEU A 198 -4.00 4.51 12.85
C LEU A 198 -3.03 4.23 14.02
N LEU A 199 -3.45 3.42 14.98
CA LEU A 199 -2.60 3.03 16.09
C LEU A 199 -1.56 2.00 15.62
N PRO A 200 -0.38 1.93 16.27
CA PRO A 200 0.53 0.81 16.08
C PRO A 200 -0.21 -0.52 16.28
N ILE A 201 0.25 -1.56 15.60
CA ILE A 201 -0.21 -2.93 15.84
C ILE A 201 0.25 -3.32 17.26
N PRO A 202 -0.65 -3.82 18.13
CA PRO A 202 -0.28 -4.27 19.46
C PRO A 202 0.75 -5.41 19.43
N ASP A 203 1.62 -5.50 20.43
CA ASP A 203 2.73 -6.46 20.44
C ASP A 203 2.25 -7.91 20.49
N GLU A 204 1.16 -8.19 21.19
CA GLU A 204 0.49 -9.50 21.17
C GLU A 204 -0.04 -9.90 19.79
N ILE A 205 -0.10 -8.98 18.83
CA ILE A 205 -0.47 -9.27 17.44
C ILE A 205 0.78 -9.23 16.54
N SER A 206 1.59 -8.17 16.61
CA SER A 206 2.73 -7.99 15.72
C SER A 206 3.87 -8.97 15.97
N VAL A 207 4.25 -9.24 17.23
CA VAL A 207 5.39 -10.12 17.53
C VAL A 207 5.16 -11.54 17.00
N PRO A 208 4.02 -12.21 17.23
CA PRO A 208 3.75 -13.52 16.64
C PRO A 208 3.81 -13.53 15.11
N ILE A 209 3.30 -12.49 14.46
CA ILE A 209 3.34 -12.35 13.00
C ILE A 209 4.78 -12.23 12.50
N LEU A 210 5.59 -11.39 13.15
CA LEU A 210 6.99 -11.16 12.77
C LEU A 210 7.87 -12.38 13.05
N THR A 211 7.67 -13.07 14.18
CA THR A 211 8.36 -14.32 14.50
C THR A 211 8.03 -15.37 13.47
N TYR A 212 6.75 -15.53 13.11
CA TYR A 212 6.34 -16.49 12.10
C TYR A 212 6.92 -16.16 10.72
N ALA A 213 6.90 -14.88 10.32
CA ALA A 213 7.50 -14.45 9.07
C ALA A 213 9.01 -14.67 9.05
N TYR A 214 9.72 -14.36 10.14
CA TYR A 214 11.15 -14.59 10.27
C TYR A 214 11.47 -16.07 10.07
N GLU A 215 10.84 -16.97 10.83
CA GLU A 215 11.08 -18.42 10.71
C GLU A 215 10.72 -18.95 9.32
N TRP A 216 9.62 -18.47 8.73
CA TRP A 216 9.20 -18.85 7.38
C TRP A 216 10.27 -18.51 6.34
N ILE A 217 10.84 -17.30 6.41
CA ILE A 217 11.91 -16.89 5.49
C ILE A 217 13.23 -17.57 5.83
N GLU A 218 13.54 -17.72 7.12
CA GLU A 218 14.82 -18.26 7.56
C GLU A 218 14.97 -19.75 7.24
N HIS A 219 13.89 -20.52 7.42
CA HIS A 219 13.91 -21.98 7.35
C HIS A 219 13.11 -22.53 6.16
N GLY A 220 12.01 -21.89 5.76
CA GLY A 220 11.06 -22.48 4.81
C GLY A 220 11.17 -22.02 3.36
N SER A 221 11.68 -20.81 3.12
CA SER A 221 11.65 -20.18 1.80
C SER A 221 12.32 -20.99 0.69
N GLU A 222 13.42 -21.67 0.98
CA GLU A 222 14.14 -22.52 0.02
C GLU A 222 13.32 -23.71 -0.44
N ASP A 223 12.55 -24.35 0.45
CA ASP A 223 11.68 -25.46 0.09
C ASP A 223 10.55 -25.00 -0.84
N VAL A 224 9.99 -23.82 -0.61
CA VAL A 224 8.95 -23.26 -1.48
C VAL A 224 9.48 -22.99 -2.88
N ILE A 225 10.69 -22.41 -2.98
CA ILE A 225 11.36 -22.15 -4.26
C ILE A 225 11.70 -23.46 -4.96
N ARG A 226 12.21 -24.46 -4.22
CA ARG A 226 12.55 -25.78 -4.75
C ARG A 226 11.32 -26.52 -5.29
N LEU A 227 10.26 -26.62 -4.50
CA LEU A 227 9.01 -27.24 -4.93
C LEU A 227 8.41 -26.52 -6.15
N GLN A 228 8.46 -25.18 -6.18
CA GLN A 228 8.03 -24.41 -7.35
C GLN A 228 8.87 -24.77 -8.59
N ALA A 229 10.19 -24.85 -8.46
CA ALA A 229 11.10 -25.17 -9.57
C ALA A 229 10.90 -26.60 -10.09
N GLU A 230 10.52 -27.54 -9.24
CA GLU A 230 10.17 -28.92 -9.62
C GLU A 230 8.82 -29.00 -10.34
N ILE A 231 7.81 -28.27 -9.87
CA ILE A 231 6.43 -28.35 -10.39
C ILE A 231 6.21 -27.56 -11.68
N ILE A 232 6.88 -26.43 -11.88
CA ILE A 232 6.68 -25.59 -13.08
C ILE A 232 6.96 -26.38 -14.38
N PRO A 233 8.09 -27.09 -14.54
CA PRO A 233 8.35 -27.93 -15.71
C PRO A 233 7.27 -29.01 -15.91
N MET A 234 6.87 -29.72 -14.85
CA MET A 234 5.80 -30.73 -14.93
C MET A 234 4.48 -30.13 -15.43
N LEU A 235 4.15 -28.90 -15.02
CA LEU A 235 2.97 -28.17 -15.51
C LEU A 235 3.09 -27.77 -16.98
N ILE A 236 4.29 -27.48 -17.49
CA ILE A 236 4.53 -27.22 -18.92
C ILE A 236 4.27 -28.50 -19.73
N ASP A 237 4.80 -29.64 -19.26
CA ASP A 237 4.60 -30.94 -19.91
C ASP A 237 3.14 -31.38 -19.90
N ALA A 238 2.47 -31.23 -18.75
CA ALA A 238 1.05 -31.56 -18.59
C ALA A 238 0.15 -30.72 -19.52
N ARG A 239 0.53 -29.48 -19.82
CA ARG A 239 -0.19 -28.60 -20.77
C ARG A 239 -0.02 -29.04 -22.22
N SER A 240 1.15 -29.60 -22.55
CA SER A 240 1.44 -30.12 -23.89
C SER A 240 0.75 -31.47 -24.16
N ALA A 241 0.41 -32.21 -23.09
CA ALA A 241 -0.33 -33.46 -23.18
C ALA A 241 -1.83 -33.28 -23.50
N LYS A 242 -2.41 -34.27 -24.18
CA LYS A 242 -3.85 -34.33 -24.52
C LYS A 242 -4.48 -35.62 -24.01
N GLY A 243 -5.80 -35.59 -23.80
CA GLY A 243 -6.58 -36.76 -23.43
C GLY A 243 -6.11 -37.42 -22.11
N PRO A 244 -6.10 -38.75 -22.01
CA PRO A 244 -5.74 -39.48 -20.78
C PRO A 244 -4.36 -39.13 -20.22
N ARG A 245 -3.38 -38.84 -21.10
CA ARG A 245 -2.02 -38.48 -20.69
C ARG A 245 -1.99 -37.23 -19.81
N ARG A 246 -2.82 -36.23 -20.12
CA ARG A 246 -2.90 -35.00 -19.32
C ARG A 246 -3.41 -35.28 -17.90
N ILE A 247 -4.38 -36.18 -17.76
CA ILE A 247 -4.94 -36.57 -16.45
C ILE A 247 -3.87 -37.27 -15.61
N ILE A 248 -3.06 -38.14 -16.23
CA ILE A 248 -1.93 -38.82 -15.57
C ILE A 248 -0.91 -37.79 -15.07
N CYS A 249 -0.46 -36.87 -15.93
CA CYS A 249 0.50 -35.84 -15.53
C CYS A 249 -0.02 -34.96 -14.37
N LEU A 250 -1.31 -34.56 -14.39
CA LEU A 250 -1.90 -33.78 -13.31
C LEU A 250 -1.98 -34.56 -11.99
N ARG A 251 -2.20 -35.87 -12.05
CA ARG A 251 -2.18 -36.76 -10.87
C ARG A 251 -0.77 -36.91 -10.31
N GLU A 252 0.23 -37.05 -11.17
CA GLU A 252 1.64 -37.11 -10.78
C GLU A 252 2.08 -35.81 -10.11
N ILE A 253 1.67 -34.65 -10.64
CA ILE A 253 1.90 -33.34 -10.02
C ILE A 253 1.27 -33.26 -8.64
N LYS A 254 -0.01 -33.67 -8.49
CA LYS A 254 -0.70 -33.68 -7.20
C LYS A 254 0.06 -34.55 -6.19
N ARG A 255 0.40 -35.78 -6.58
CA ARG A 255 1.17 -36.71 -5.74
C ARG A 255 2.53 -36.14 -5.34
N HIS A 256 3.28 -35.55 -6.28
CA HIS A 256 4.59 -34.95 -6.00
C HIS A 256 4.50 -33.82 -4.97
N ILE A 257 3.45 -33.01 -5.03
CA ILE A 257 3.20 -31.94 -4.04
C ILE A 257 2.86 -32.52 -2.66
N GLU A 258 2.01 -33.55 -2.61
CA GLU A 258 1.55 -34.17 -1.36
C GLU A 258 2.67 -34.98 -0.66
N GLU A 259 3.56 -35.61 -1.43
CA GLU A 259 4.69 -36.41 -0.94
C GLU A 259 5.95 -35.57 -0.66
N PHE A 260 5.93 -34.27 -0.98
CA PHE A 260 7.08 -33.40 -0.79
C PHE A 260 7.44 -33.27 0.70
N GLN A 261 8.68 -33.59 1.03
CA GLN A 261 9.19 -33.50 2.40
C GLN A 261 9.75 -32.10 2.67
N MET A 262 9.10 -31.41 3.61
CA MET A 262 9.56 -30.13 4.14
C MET A 262 10.79 -30.34 5.03
N SER A 263 11.75 -29.43 4.91
CA SER A 263 12.99 -29.46 5.69
C SER A 263 12.71 -29.27 7.18
N PRO A 264 13.50 -29.87 8.08
CA PRO A 264 13.36 -29.65 9.50
C PRO A 264 13.84 -28.24 9.89
N ILE A 265 13.25 -27.68 10.95
CA ILE A 265 13.78 -26.45 11.56
C ILE A 265 15.17 -26.79 12.15
N PRO A 266 16.22 -25.98 11.89
CA PRO A 266 17.57 -26.22 12.41
C PRO A 266 17.57 -26.48 13.93
N GLY A 267 18.22 -27.58 14.33
CA GLY A 267 18.27 -28.01 15.73
C GLY A 267 17.05 -28.80 16.20
N THR A 268 16.06 -29.03 15.33
CA THR A 268 14.90 -29.90 15.59
C THR A 268 14.81 -31.01 14.54
N LEU A 269 13.98 -32.02 14.79
CA LEU A 269 13.60 -33.03 13.79
C LEU A 269 12.22 -32.75 13.17
N THR A 270 11.60 -31.63 13.55
CA THR A 270 10.24 -31.30 13.13
C THR A 270 10.29 -30.49 11.84
N PRO A 271 9.53 -30.88 10.80
CA PRO A 271 9.39 -30.08 9.59
C PRO A 271 8.93 -28.65 9.91
N TRP A 272 9.44 -27.66 9.17
CA TRP A 272 9.07 -26.25 9.39
C TRP A 272 7.61 -25.96 9.02
N HIS A 273 7.02 -26.76 8.13
CA HIS A 273 5.63 -26.69 7.72
C HIS A 273 5.02 -28.09 7.67
N GLU A 274 3.71 -28.17 7.93
CA GLU A 274 2.93 -29.38 7.77
C GLU A 274 2.96 -29.89 6.30
N PRO A 275 2.81 -31.20 6.05
CA PRO A 275 2.70 -31.71 4.69
C PRO A 275 1.54 -31.08 3.91
N LEU A 276 1.70 -30.90 2.59
CA LEU A 276 0.73 -30.23 1.72
C LEU A 276 -0.43 -31.14 1.30
N LEU A 277 -1.08 -31.77 2.27
CA LEU A 277 -2.22 -32.66 2.06
C LEU A 277 -3.48 -31.87 1.71
N ALA A 278 -4.43 -32.53 1.06
CA ALA A 278 -5.75 -31.97 0.79
C ALA A 278 -6.41 -31.50 2.09
N THR A 279 -6.86 -30.24 2.13
CA THR A 279 -7.51 -29.66 3.30
C THR A 279 -8.79 -28.94 2.89
N ASP A 280 -9.87 -29.14 3.62
CA ASP A 280 -11.11 -28.41 3.41
C ASP A 280 -11.01 -26.99 3.99
N ARG A 281 -11.50 -26.01 3.23
CA ARG A 281 -11.54 -24.62 3.64
C ARG A 281 -12.87 -23.99 3.27
N ILE A 282 -13.42 -23.22 4.20
CA ILE A 282 -14.59 -22.39 3.97
C ILE A 282 -14.12 -21.09 3.30
N ASP A 283 -14.67 -20.76 2.13
CA ASP A 283 -14.39 -19.50 1.46
C ASP A 283 -15.17 -18.32 2.09
N ASP A 284 -14.90 -17.09 1.63
CA ASP A 284 -15.55 -15.88 2.15
C ASP A 284 -17.08 -15.88 1.99
N ALA A 285 -17.64 -16.73 1.11
CA ALA A 285 -19.07 -16.91 0.89
C ALA A 285 -19.68 -18.02 1.77
N GLY A 286 -18.85 -18.74 2.54
CA GLY A 286 -19.28 -19.88 3.35
C GLY A 286 -19.22 -21.22 2.62
N ASP A 287 -18.71 -21.29 1.40
CA ASP A 287 -18.61 -22.55 0.66
C ASP A 287 -17.40 -23.36 1.14
N GLU A 288 -17.61 -24.62 1.50
CA GLU A 288 -16.53 -25.57 1.72
C GLU A 288 -15.87 -25.96 0.39
N ARG A 289 -14.53 -25.86 0.34
CA ARG A 289 -13.72 -26.23 -0.81
C ARG A 289 -12.45 -26.93 -0.37
N GLU A 290 -12.18 -28.08 -0.99
CA GLU A 290 -10.90 -28.75 -0.87
C GLU A 290 -9.81 -27.93 -1.56
N ILE A 291 -8.74 -27.60 -0.81
CA ILE A 291 -7.50 -27.07 -1.34
C ILE A 291 -6.51 -28.24 -1.45
N SER A 292 -6.09 -28.56 -2.67
CA SER A 292 -5.11 -29.63 -2.89
C SER A 292 -4.18 -29.37 -4.08
N GLY A 293 -3.05 -30.09 -4.12
CA GLY A 293 -2.05 -30.02 -5.18
C GLY A 293 -1.60 -28.59 -5.51
N THR A 294 -1.79 -28.18 -6.77
CA THR A 294 -1.33 -26.85 -7.23
C THR A 294 -1.94 -25.66 -6.49
N GLN A 295 -3.11 -25.82 -5.85
CA GLN A 295 -3.69 -24.76 -5.02
C GLN A 295 -2.95 -24.60 -3.69
N ALA A 296 -2.51 -25.72 -3.09
CA ALA A 296 -1.68 -25.69 -1.89
C ALA A 296 -0.33 -25.03 -2.17
N LEU A 297 0.33 -25.40 -3.27
CA LEU A 297 1.58 -24.74 -3.70
C LEU A 297 1.37 -23.25 -4.01
N ARG A 298 0.30 -22.88 -4.71
CA ARG A 298 -0.05 -21.47 -4.95
C ARG A 298 -0.17 -20.70 -3.64
N ARG A 299 -0.85 -21.27 -2.64
CA ARG A 299 -0.99 -20.65 -1.32
C ARG A 299 0.38 -20.48 -0.67
N LEU A 300 1.22 -21.51 -0.69
CA LEU A 300 2.58 -21.47 -0.12
C LEU A 300 3.43 -20.35 -0.75
N ILE A 301 3.36 -20.16 -2.07
CA ILE A 301 4.03 -19.07 -2.78
C ILE A 301 3.49 -17.70 -2.32
N LEU A 302 2.18 -17.52 -2.28
CA LEU A 302 1.56 -16.26 -1.88
C LEU A 302 1.82 -15.92 -0.40
N MET A 303 1.86 -16.93 0.48
CA MET A 303 2.20 -16.79 1.89
C MET A 303 3.67 -16.42 2.08
N THR A 304 4.57 -17.01 1.30
CA THR A 304 6.00 -16.64 1.30
C THR A 304 6.21 -15.20 0.84
N GLN A 305 5.52 -14.78 -0.22
CA GLN A 305 5.53 -13.38 -0.66
C GLN A 305 4.96 -12.44 0.41
N SER A 306 3.92 -12.87 1.14
CA SER A 306 3.34 -12.11 2.24
C SER A 306 4.25 -12.01 3.46
N ALA A 307 4.98 -13.08 3.81
CA ALA A 307 6.00 -13.07 4.85
C ALA A 307 7.10 -12.05 4.52
N CYS A 308 7.60 -12.08 3.29
CA CYS A 308 8.59 -11.11 2.80
C CYS A 308 8.06 -9.67 2.89
N SER A 309 6.84 -9.40 2.38
CA SER A 309 6.28 -8.04 2.40
C SER A 309 6.02 -7.54 3.82
N THR A 310 5.64 -8.44 4.73
CA THR A 310 5.44 -8.11 6.15
C THR A 310 6.76 -7.71 6.81
N LEU A 311 7.83 -8.51 6.65
CA LEU A 311 9.15 -8.20 7.19
C LEU A 311 9.72 -6.91 6.60
N LEU A 312 9.63 -6.73 5.28
CA LEU A 312 10.10 -5.52 4.60
C LEU A 312 9.44 -4.27 5.18
N GLN A 313 8.12 -4.28 5.37
CA GLN A 313 7.41 -3.12 5.90
C GLN A 313 7.60 -2.93 7.40
N ALA A 314 7.64 -4.00 8.19
CA ALA A 314 7.78 -3.93 9.64
C ALA A 314 9.21 -3.56 10.08
N CYS A 315 10.23 -3.95 9.32
CA CYS A 315 11.63 -3.70 9.67
C CYS A 315 12.22 -2.44 9.03
N THR A 316 11.56 -1.85 8.02
CA THR A 316 12.04 -0.61 7.37
C THR A 316 11.02 0.54 7.42
N GLY A 317 9.76 0.25 7.72
CA GLY A 317 8.68 1.23 7.63
C GLY A 317 8.37 1.72 6.20
N ILE A 318 8.88 1.07 5.14
CA ILE A 318 8.58 1.42 3.74
C ILE A 318 7.06 1.41 3.49
N ARG A 319 6.54 2.40 2.76
CA ARG A 319 5.10 2.45 2.45
C ARG A 319 4.75 1.36 1.44
N ALA A 320 3.51 0.87 1.50
CA ALA A 320 3.06 -0.21 0.63
C ALA A 320 3.24 0.10 -0.87
N HIS A 321 2.96 1.33 -1.31
CA HIS A 321 3.13 1.71 -2.72
C HIS A 321 4.60 1.85 -3.12
N GLU A 322 5.47 2.27 -2.19
CA GLU A 322 6.93 2.35 -2.42
C GLU A 322 7.52 0.94 -2.55
N LEU A 323 7.10 0.00 -1.66
CA LEU A 323 7.48 -1.41 -1.74
C LEU A 323 7.00 -2.08 -3.03
N ILE A 324 5.73 -1.86 -3.40
CA ILE A 324 5.15 -2.41 -4.63
C ILE A 324 5.83 -1.83 -5.87
N GLY A 325 6.36 -0.61 -5.79
CA GLY A 325 7.06 0.06 -6.87
C GLY A 325 8.53 -0.28 -7.03
N LEU A 326 9.08 -1.18 -6.20
CA LEU A 326 10.44 -1.68 -6.39
C LEU A 326 10.54 -2.52 -7.68
N SER A 327 11.57 -2.25 -8.47
CA SER A 327 11.78 -2.86 -9.79
C SER A 327 13.25 -3.26 -9.97
N LEU A 328 13.49 -4.44 -10.55
CA LEU A 328 14.83 -5.02 -10.68
C LEU A 328 15.68 -4.37 -11.79
N ASP A 329 15.05 -3.61 -12.68
CA ASP A 329 15.68 -2.86 -13.77
C ASP A 329 15.96 -1.39 -13.41
N HIS A 330 15.70 -1.00 -12.17
CA HIS A 330 15.71 0.40 -11.78
C HIS A 330 17.08 1.05 -11.89
N ASP A 331 18.13 0.35 -11.45
CA ASP A 331 19.50 0.85 -11.48
C ASP A 331 20.52 -0.30 -11.53
N PRO A 332 21.34 -0.43 -12.59
CA PRO A 332 22.29 -1.53 -12.72
C PRO A 332 23.45 -1.45 -11.71
N THR A 333 23.64 -0.31 -11.05
CA THR A 333 24.68 -0.15 -10.00
C THR A 333 24.28 -0.77 -8.67
N LEU A 334 22.99 -1.13 -8.51
CA LEU A 334 22.45 -1.69 -7.30
C LEU A 334 22.36 -3.21 -7.37
N GLN A 335 22.59 -3.89 -6.24
CA GLN A 335 22.34 -5.32 -6.14
C GLN A 335 20.83 -5.58 -6.32
N HIS A 336 20.50 -6.52 -7.21
CA HIS A 336 19.13 -6.80 -7.67
C HIS A 336 18.35 -5.55 -8.13
N GLY A 337 19.04 -4.49 -8.56
CA GLY A 337 18.43 -3.23 -8.99
C GLY A 337 17.84 -2.38 -7.88
N VAL A 338 17.85 -2.82 -6.62
CA VAL A 338 17.14 -2.17 -5.51
C VAL A 338 17.92 -2.10 -4.20
N ILE A 339 19.08 -2.75 -4.08
CA ILE A 339 19.89 -2.76 -2.84
C ILE A 339 21.19 -1.99 -3.07
N LYS A 340 21.44 -1.02 -2.19
CA LYS A 340 22.71 -0.31 -2.07
C LYS A 340 23.43 -0.77 -0.81
N SER A 341 24.73 -0.99 -0.92
CA SER A 341 25.61 -1.28 0.21
C SER A 341 26.68 -0.20 0.33
N VAL A 342 26.92 0.28 1.54
CA VAL A 342 27.95 1.28 1.86
C VAL A 342 28.64 0.90 3.16
N THR A 343 29.96 1.02 3.21
CA THR A 343 30.72 0.85 4.45
C THR A 343 30.44 2.01 5.41
N SER A 344 30.26 1.73 6.69
CA SER A 344 30.09 2.75 7.73
C SER A 344 31.32 3.65 7.84
N LEU A 345 31.13 4.84 8.43
CA LEU A 345 32.20 5.84 8.59
C LEU A 345 33.41 5.33 9.39
N ASP A 346 33.18 4.41 10.34
CA ASP A 346 34.22 3.77 11.14
C ASP A 346 34.87 2.55 10.45
N GLY A 347 34.40 2.15 9.27
CA GLY A 347 34.92 1.01 8.52
C GLY A 347 34.53 -0.37 9.08
N LEU A 348 33.72 -0.44 10.14
CA LEU A 348 33.45 -1.69 10.85
C LEU A 348 32.22 -2.44 10.34
N MET A 349 31.26 -1.71 9.77
CA MET A 349 29.97 -2.23 9.35
C MET A 349 29.73 -2.00 7.87
N GLU A 350 28.99 -2.92 7.27
CA GLU A 350 28.37 -2.75 5.97
C GLU A 350 26.89 -2.41 6.19
N VAL A 351 26.47 -1.25 5.69
CA VAL A 351 25.11 -0.71 5.84
C VAL A 351 24.37 -0.87 4.53
N PHE A 352 23.19 -1.48 4.59
CA PHE A 352 22.37 -1.73 3.41
C PHE A 352 21.16 -0.80 3.38
N SER A 353 20.80 -0.36 2.19
CA SER A 353 19.61 0.44 1.94
C SER A 353 18.80 -0.11 0.77
N ILE A 354 17.48 -0.10 0.90
CA ILE A 354 16.56 -0.32 -0.22
C ILE A 354 16.42 1.00 -0.96
N CYS A 355 16.65 1.00 -2.27
CA CYS A 355 16.50 2.15 -3.13
C CYS A 355 15.24 1.99 -3.99
N GLY A 356 14.45 3.05 -4.06
CA GLY A 356 13.24 3.08 -4.90
C GLY A 356 12.74 4.49 -5.12
N ILE A 357 11.52 4.59 -5.66
CA ILE A 357 10.88 5.87 -5.98
C ILE A 357 9.78 6.16 -4.96
N SER A 358 9.86 7.33 -4.31
CA SER A 358 8.75 7.88 -3.52
C SER A 358 7.95 8.84 -4.40
N ALA A 359 6.64 8.60 -4.51
CA ALA A 359 5.75 9.32 -5.43
C ALA A 359 4.89 10.41 -4.76
N LYS A 360 5.31 10.95 -3.60
CA LYS A 360 4.56 12.06 -2.97
C LYS A 360 4.90 13.38 -3.65
N ARG A 361 3.95 13.89 -4.45
CA ARG A 361 4.01 15.15 -5.24
C ARG A 361 4.96 15.09 -6.44
N GLU A 362 6.18 14.59 -6.26
CA GLU A 362 7.14 14.35 -7.34
C GLU A 362 7.85 13.01 -7.13
N ALA A 363 8.12 12.29 -8.23
CA ALA A 363 8.84 11.02 -8.21
C ALA A 363 10.31 11.26 -7.84
N THR A 364 10.67 11.03 -6.58
CA THR A 364 12.03 11.24 -6.07
C THR A 364 12.65 9.92 -5.64
N ARG A 365 13.96 9.75 -5.93
CA ARG A 365 14.71 8.61 -5.40
C ARG A 365 14.78 8.70 -3.88
N HIS A 366 14.53 7.58 -3.23
CA HIS A 366 14.54 7.46 -1.79
C HIS A 366 15.23 6.16 -1.36
N GLU A 367 15.93 6.24 -0.22
CA GLU A 367 16.70 5.15 0.35
C GLU A 367 16.13 4.84 1.74
N TRP A 368 15.72 3.59 1.98
CA TRP A 368 15.30 3.09 3.29
C TRP A 368 16.41 2.21 3.85
N THR A 369 16.94 2.55 5.03
CA THR A 369 17.90 1.66 5.73
C THR A 369 17.28 0.28 5.93
N ALA A 370 17.94 -0.75 5.42
CA ALA A 370 17.46 -2.13 5.34
C ALA A 370 18.09 -3.04 6.41
N GLY A 371 19.23 -2.64 6.96
CA GLY A 371 19.96 -3.42 7.94
C GLY A 371 21.46 -3.14 7.86
N LEU A 372 22.22 -3.84 8.71
CA LEU A 372 23.66 -3.70 8.80
C LEU A 372 24.27 -5.05 9.21
N ARG A 373 25.51 -5.29 8.79
CA ARG A 373 26.30 -6.44 9.26
C ARG A 373 27.74 -6.02 9.52
N PRO A 374 28.47 -6.71 10.42
CA PRO A 374 29.90 -6.49 10.54
C PRO A 374 30.61 -6.85 9.23
N LEU A 375 31.56 -6.02 8.83
CA LEU A 375 32.30 -6.19 7.59
C LEU A 375 33.01 -7.55 7.58
N GLY A 376 32.92 -8.28 6.47
CA GLY A 376 33.53 -9.61 6.30
C GLY A 376 32.72 -10.77 6.89
N THR A 377 31.55 -10.52 7.49
CA THR A 377 30.66 -11.59 7.92
C THR A 377 29.74 -12.06 6.80
N MET A 378 29.39 -13.34 6.81
CA MET A 378 28.41 -13.93 5.89
C MET A 378 26.96 -13.74 6.36
N HIS A 379 26.76 -13.10 7.51
CA HIS A 379 25.42 -12.84 8.02
C HIS A 379 24.66 -11.91 7.06
N MET A 380 23.42 -12.27 6.73
CA MET A 380 22.54 -11.45 5.89
C MET A 380 21.35 -10.99 6.73
N PRO A 381 21.13 -9.66 6.87
CA PRO A 381 19.94 -9.14 7.52
C PRO A 381 18.66 -9.69 6.89
N ILE A 382 17.64 -9.99 7.72
CA ILE A 382 16.41 -10.66 7.25
C ILE A 382 15.70 -9.89 6.12
N VAL A 383 15.83 -8.57 6.11
CA VAL A 383 15.25 -7.68 5.09
C VAL A 383 15.88 -7.96 3.72
N LEU A 384 17.19 -8.15 3.66
CA LEU A 384 17.88 -8.47 2.41
C LEU A 384 17.54 -9.89 1.96
N LYS A 385 17.53 -10.85 2.89
CA LYS A 385 17.10 -12.23 2.61
C LYS A 385 15.66 -12.27 2.06
N SER A 386 14.77 -11.43 2.59
CA SER A 386 13.40 -11.29 2.09
C SER A 386 13.35 -10.74 0.66
N ILE A 387 14.23 -9.79 0.29
CA ILE A 387 14.33 -9.31 -1.10
C ILE A 387 14.87 -10.42 -2.01
N GLU A 388 15.92 -11.12 -1.59
CA GLU A 388 16.50 -12.24 -2.36
C GLU A 388 15.47 -13.35 -2.61
N VAL A 389 14.71 -13.72 -1.57
CA VAL A 389 13.61 -14.68 -1.69
C VAL A 389 12.55 -14.16 -2.66
N LEU A 390 12.12 -12.90 -2.59
CA LEU A 390 11.16 -12.35 -3.55
C LEU A 390 11.70 -12.34 -4.99
N VAL A 391 12.98 -12.04 -5.18
CA VAL A 391 13.64 -12.14 -6.49
C VAL A 391 13.50 -13.58 -6.99
N ARG A 392 13.96 -14.58 -6.26
CA ARG A 392 13.94 -15.97 -6.75
C ARG A 392 12.53 -16.56 -6.87
N LEU A 393 11.67 -16.31 -5.87
CA LEU A 393 10.29 -16.80 -5.83
C LEU A 393 9.46 -16.28 -7.01
N MET A 394 9.61 -14.99 -7.36
CA MET A 394 8.82 -14.35 -8.42
C MET A 394 9.47 -14.42 -9.82
N GLU A 395 10.69 -14.94 -9.94
CA GLU A 395 11.43 -15.01 -11.21
C GLU A 395 10.66 -15.73 -12.33
N PRO A 396 10.10 -16.94 -12.15
CA PRO A 396 9.42 -17.62 -13.24
C PRO A 396 8.20 -16.85 -13.75
N TRP A 397 7.52 -16.14 -12.85
CA TRP A 397 6.32 -15.36 -13.14
C TRP A 397 6.66 -14.01 -13.81
N ARG A 398 7.79 -13.41 -13.44
CA ARG A 398 8.36 -12.26 -14.16
C ARG A 398 8.78 -12.64 -15.57
N ALA A 399 9.48 -13.77 -15.73
CA ALA A 399 9.85 -14.29 -17.05
C ALA A 399 8.62 -14.57 -17.93
N LEU A 400 7.55 -15.12 -17.34
CA LEU A 400 6.30 -15.39 -18.05
C LEU A 400 5.55 -14.12 -18.50
N SER A 401 5.64 -13.03 -17.73
CA SER A 401 4.91 -11.77 -18.00
C SER A 401 5.75 -10.68 -18.65
N GLY A 402 7.08 -10.82 -18.68
CA GLY A 402 8.01 -9.76 -19.08
C GLY A 402 8.11 -8.61 -18.07
N SER A 403 7.62 -8.78 -16.84
CA SER A 403 7.66 -7.74 -15.81
C SER A 403 9.00 -7.69 -15.06
N SER A 404 9.49 -6.50 -14.73
CA SER A 404 10.66 -6.26 -13.87
C SER A 404 10.30 -5.98 -12.40
N THR A 405 9.01 -5.89 -12.05
CA THR A 405 8.55 -5.54 -10.70
C THR A 405 8.85 -6.64 -9.67
N LEU A 406 9.34 -6.25 -8.48
CA LEU A 406 9.70 -7.21 -7.42
C LEU A 406 8.52 -8.07 -6.95
N MET A 407 7.33 -7.48 -6.81
CA MET A 407 6.12 -8.16 -6.35
C MET A 407 5.09 -8.29 -7.47
N LEU A 408 4.51 -9.48 -7.62
CA LEU A 408 3.47 -9.77 -8.60
C LEU A 408 2.18 -10.24 -7.93
N SER A 409 1.08 -10.17 -8.65
CA SER A 409 -0.18 -10.80 -8.27
C SER A 409 -0.53 -11.91 -9.24
N PHE A 410 -1.33 -12.87 -8.79
CA PHE A 410 -1.88 -13.90 -9.67
C PHE A 410 -3.37 -13.61 -9.90
N SER A 411 -3.72 -13.36 -11.17
CA SER A 411 -5.05 -12.91 -11.59
C SER A 411 -6.11 -14.01 -11.49
N HIS A 412 -5.75 -15.27 -11.78
CA HIS A 412 -6.69 -16.38 -11.68
C HIS A 412 -6.87 -16.85 -10.25
N ALA A 413 -8.09 -17.17 -9.85
CA ALA A 413 -8.42 -17.50 -8.47
C ALA A 413 -7.88 -18.87 -7.99
N LYS A 414 -7.80 -19.88 -8.87
CA LYS A 414 -7.73 -21.30 -8.45
C LYS A 414 -6.55 -22.12 -8.99
N SER A 415 -5.60 -21.51 -9.71
CA SER A 415 -4.47 -22.24 -10.30
C SER A 415 -3.20 -21.43 -10.30
N LEU A 416 -2.05 -22.07 -10.49
CA LEU A 416 -0.83 -21.36 -10.84
C LEU A 416 -0.98 -20.69 -12.22
N PRO A 417 -0.36 -19.53 -12.45
CA PRO A 417 -0.37 -18.86 -13.74
C PRO A 417 0.24 -19.74 -14.84
N SER A 418 -0.44 -19.81 -15.99
CA SER A 418 0.02 -20.55 -17.16
C SER A 418 0.43 -19.64 -18.33
N GLY A 419 -0.02 -18.39 -18.33
CA GLY A 419 0.30 -17.37 -19.33
C GLY A 419 0.49 -16.00 -18.67
N ALA A 420 0.90 -15.02 -19.47
CA ALA A 420 1.11 -13.65 -19.03
C ALA A 420 -0.19 -13.02 -18.49
N ASP A 421 -1.36 -13.40 -19.01
CA ASP A 421 -2.69 -12.99 -18.56
C ASP A 421 -3.03 -13.45 -17.13
N GLY A 422 -2.40 -14.54 -16.69
CA GLY A 422 -2.49 -15.04 -15.32
C GLY A 422 -1.68 -14.24 -14.30
N ILE A 423 -0.83 -13.31 -14.75
CA ILE A 423 -0.01 -12.44 -13.92
C ILE A 423 -0.59 -11.03 -13.94
N GLY A 424 -0.89 -10.53 -12.75
CA GLY A 424 -1.41 -9.19 -12.54
C GLY A 424 -0.44 -8.31 -11.79
N ARG A 425 -0.69 -7.00 -11.83
CA ARG A 425 0.05 -6.03 -11.01
C ARG A 425 -0.29 -6.24 -9.53
N MET A 426 0.74 -6.17 -8.66
CA MET A 426 0.48 -6.09 -7.23
C MET A 426 -0.17 -4.74 -6.88
N THR A 427 -1.17 -4.76 -6.01
CA THR A 427 -1.87 -3.56 -5.54
C THR A 427 -1.77 -3.48 -4.02
N ALA A 428 -1.86 -2.27 -3.46
CA ALA A 428 -1.84 -2.09 -2.01
C ALA A 428 -2.98 -2.86 -1.32
N ASN A 429 -4.16 -2.94 -1.95
CA ASN A 429 -5.30 -3.71 -1.44
C ASN A 429 -5.00 -5.22 -1.46
N ARG A 430 -4.47 -5.75 -2.56
CA ARG A 430 -4.12 -7.18 -2.64
C ARG A 430 -3.03 -7.55 -1.63
N ASN A 431 -1.99 -6.73 -1.48
CA ASN A 431 -0.96 -6.93 -0.45
C ASN A 431 -1.58 -6.91 0.96
N SER A 432 -2.53 -6.01 1.22
CA SER A 432 -3.25 -5.95 2.51
C SER A 432 -4.02 -7.24 2.81
N LEU A 433 -4.67 -7.83 1.80
CA LEU A 433 -5.40 -9.09 1.95
C LEU A 433 -4.46 -10.26 2.22
N LEU A 434 -3.35 -10.35 1.47
CA LEU A 434 -2.33 -11.38 1.66
C LEU A 434 -1.71 -11.29 3.07
N GLN A 435 -1.36 -10.09 3.53
CA GLN A 435 -0.83 -9.89 4.88
C GLN A 435 -1.82 -10.27 5.98
N ARG A 436 -3.13 -10.06 5.78
CA ARG A 436 -4.15 -10.52 6.73
C ARG A 436 -4.26 -12.03 6.76
N GLU A 437 -4.32 -12.67 5.59
CA GLU A 437 -4.36 -14.13 5.50
C GLU A 437 -3.13 -14.75 6.18
N PHE A 438 -1.95 -14.18 5.93
CA PHE A 438 -0.71 -14.58 6.61
C PHE A 438 -0.77 -14.38 8.11
N ALA A 439 -1.25 -13.22 8.56
CA ALA A 439 -1.36 -12.90 9.97
C ALA A 439 -2.33 -13.82 10.72
N VAL A 440 -3.44 -14.22 10.10
CA VAL A 440 -4.38 -15.18 10.68
C VAL A 440 -3.66 -16.50 10.99
N GLU A 441 -2.95 -17.05 10.02
CA GLU A 441 -2.19 -18.29 10.22
C GLU A 441 -1.09 -18.14 11.29
N ALA A 442 -0.38 -17.00 11.27
CA ALA A 442 0.64 -16.72 12.27
C ALA A 442 0.05 -16.68 13.69
N LEU A 443 -1.10 -16.03 13.89
CA LEU A 443 -1.75 -15.96 15.20
C LEU A 443 -2.27 -17.32 15.65
N THR A 444 -2.89 -18.10 14.76
CA THR A 444 -3.34 -19.45 15.10
C THR A 444 -2.17 -20.35 15.48
N LYS A 445 -1.08 -20.35 14.71
CA LYS A 445 0.08 -21.21 14.97
C LYS A 445 0.96 -20.75 16.14
N LYS A 446 1.16 -19.45 16.34
CA LYS A 446 2.07 -18.91 17.37
C LYS A 446 1.39 -18.53 18.67
N ARG A 447 0.11 -18.15 18.65
CA ARG A 447 -0.66 -17.86 19.87
C ARG A 447 -1.65 -18.95 20.25
N GLY A 448 -1.97 -19.88 19.36
CA GLY A 448 -2.99 -20.89 19.62
C GLY A 448 -4.40 -20.30 19.74
N ILE A 449 -4.68 -19.17 19.10
CA ILE A 449 -6.03 -18.61 19.07
C ILE A 449 -6.84 -19.18 17.90
N GLU A 450 -8.14 -19.36 18.15
CA GLU A 450 -9.09 -19.84 17.15
C GLU A 450 -9.11 -18.96 15.89
N MET A 451 -9.35 -19.60 14.73
CA MET A 451 -9.36 -18.96 13.40
C MET A 451 -10.29 -17.74 13.34
N THR A 452 -11.50 -17.85 13.89
CA THR A 452 -12.49 -16.75 13.96
C THR A 452 -12.00 -15.57 14.78
N GLN A 453 -11.34 -15.83 15.92
CA GLN A 453 -10.73 -14.77 16.73
C GLN A 453 -9.57 -14.12 15.97
N ALA A 454 -8.70 -14.92 15.33
CA ALA A 454 -7.58 -14.40 14.55
C ALA A 454 -8.05 -13.47 13.42
N ILE A 455 -9.10 -13.87 12.67
CA ILE A 455 -9.73 -13.04 11.63
C ILE A 455 -10.23 -11.71 12.22
N TYR A 456 -10.88 -11.76 13.38
CA TYR A 456 -11.35 -10.56 14.07
C TYR A 456 -10.18 -9.64 14.43
N GLU A 457 -9.11 -10.13 15.04
CA GLU A 457 -7.95 -9.32 15.44
C GLU A 457 -7.29 -8.62 14.23
N VAL A 458 -7.12 -9.34 13.12
CA VAL A 458 -6.42 -8.80 11.94
C VAL A 458 -7.32 -7.99 11.01
N ARG A 459 -8.63 -7.87 11.27
CA ARG A 459 -9.57 -7.14 10.39
C ARG A 459 -9.14 -5.70 10.12
N SER A 460 -8.48 -5.10 11.10
CA SER A 460 -7.95 -3.72 11.08
C SER A 460 -6.50 -3.64 10.60
N LEU A 461 -5.84 -4.78 10.33
CA LEU A 461 -4.48 -4.81 9.83
C LEU A 461 -4.45 -4.20 8.42
N ARG A 462 -3.56 -3.22 8.27
CA ARG A 462 -3.27 -2.55 7.00
C ARG A 462 -1.75 -2.42 6.89
N PRO A 463 -1.17 -2.55 5.69
CA PRO A 463 0.26 -2.32 5.45
C PRO A 463 0.80 -1.01 6.02
N GLN A 464 -0.05 0.02 6.11
CA GLN A 464 0.30 1.33 6.67
C GLN A 464 0.58 1.28 8.19
N ARG A 465 -0.04 0.36 8.93
CA ARG A 465 0.17 0.23 10.38
C ARG A 465 1.56 -0.29 10.71
N TRP A 466 2.16 -1.11 9.85
CA TRP A 466 3.55 -1.58 10.03
C TRP A 466 4.55 -0.43 10.10
N ARG A 467 4.33 0.65 9.35
CA ARG A 467 5.17 1.85 9.41
C ARG A 467 5.10 2.54 10.77
N ILE A 468 3.91 2.56 11.38
CA ILE A 468 3.67 3.15 12.71
C ILE A 468 4.28 2.25 13.77
N THR A 469 4.06 0.94 13.66
CA THR A 469 4.69 -0.07 14.50
C THR A 469 6.22 0.02 14.45
N PHE A 470 6.83 0.14 13.26
CA PHE A 470 8.27 0.34 13.10
C PHE A 470 8.75 1.59 13.83
N ALA A 471 8.08 2.73 13.64
CA ALA A 471 8.41 3.97 14.33
C ALA A 471 8.36 3.81 15.85
N HIS A 472 7.31 3.16 16.32
CA HIS A 472 7.08 2.87 17.73
C HIS A 472 8.18 1.98 18.33
N TYR A 473 8.67 1.02 17.55
CA TYR A 473 9.78 0.15 17.94
C TYR A 473 11.12 0.86 17.97
N VAL A 474 11.41 1.72 17.00
CA VAL A 474 12.61 2.56 17.03
C VAL A 474 12.58 3.50 18.24
N PHE A 475 11.42 4.13 18.50
CA PHE A 475 11.27 5.01 19.66
C PHE A 475 11.46 4.27 20.98
N ARG A 476 10.83 3.11 21.17
CA ARG A 476 10.96 2.28 22.38
C ARG A 476 12.38 1.76 22.60
N SER A 477 13.11 1.43 21.53
CA SER A 477 14.48 0.92 21.64
C SER A 477 15.50 2.01 21.94
N LYS A 478 15.41 3.16 21.26
CA LYS A 478 16.27 4.31 21.50
C LYS A 478 15.58 5.62 21.08
N PRO A 479 14.97 6.37 22.03
CA PRO A 479 14.27 7.64 21.74
C PRO A 479 15.14 8.69 21.04
N GLU A 480 16.46 8.68 21.28
CA GLU A 480 17.42 9.58 20.62
C GLU A 480 17.48 9.42 19.09
N LEU A 481 16.98 8.30 18.54
CA LEU A 481 16.96 8.06 17.09
C LEU A 481 15.81 8.77 16.37
N MET A 482 14.95 9.52 17.08
CA MET A 482 13.83 10.23 16.47
C MET A 482 14.21 11.19 15.34
N PRO A 483 15.28 12.01 15.45
CA PRO A 483 15.73 12.84 14.32
C PRO A 483 16.16 12.01 13.10
N ALA A 484 16.81 10.87 13.32
CA ALA A 484 17.20 9.96 12.25
C ALA A 484 15.97 9.30 11.60
N LEU A 485 14.97 8.90 12.40
CA LEU A 485 13.72 8.34 11.93
C LEU A 485 12.91 9.36 11.10
N ARG A 486 12.89 10.64 11.50
CA ARG A 486 12.28 11.73 10.71
C ARG A 486 12.93 11.84 9.32
N THR A 487 14.25 11.78 9.28
CA THR A 487 15.04 11.81 8.03
C THR A 487 14.75 10.58 7.17
N HIS A 488 14.75 9.39 7.78
CA HIS A 488 14.40 8.10 7.14
C HIS A 488 13.01 8.13 6.51
N PHE A 489 12.06 8.85 7.11
CA PHE A 489 10.70 8.93 6.59
C PHE A 489 10.41 10.12 5.67
N ARG A 490 11.32 11.10 5.59
CA ARG A 490 11.19 12.37 4.85
C ARG A 490 9.84 13.08 5.05
N HIS A 491 9.25 13.02 6.25
CA HIS A 491 8.02 13.76 6.54
C HIS A 491 8.34 15.24 6.78
N MET A 492 7.80 16.12 5.93
CA MET A 492 7.94 17.59 6.00
C MET A 492 7.13 18.27 7.13
N SER A 493 6.80 17.61 8.25
CA SER A 493 6.41 18.39 9.44
C SER A 493 6.67 17.66 10.75
N GLU A 494 7.25 18.39 11.71
CA GLU A 494 7.45 17.98 13.10
C GLU A 494 6.15 17.45 13.73
N GLN A 495 5.01 18.06 13.41
CA GLN A 495 3.71 17.73 14.02
C GLN A 495 3.15 16.36 13.61
N ILE A 496 3.36 15.88 12.37
CA ILE A 496 2.80 14.60 11.91
C ILE A 496 3.55 13.41 12.51
N THR A 497 4.87 13.54 12.72
CA THR A 497 5.67 12.48 13.32
C THR A 497 5.50 12.40 14.83
N ASP A 498 5.44 13.55 15.52
CA ASP A 498 5.37 13.57 16.98
C ASP A 498 3.94 13.28 17.48
N GLN A 499 2.91 13.90 16.90
CA GLN A 499 1.50 13.64 17.30
C GLN A 499 0.88 12.43 16.58
N GLY A 500 1.32 12.11 15.36
CA GLY A 500 0.67 11.09 14.52
C GLY A 500 1.26 9.67 14.62
N TYR A 501 2.52 9.51 15.05
CA TYR A 501 3.15 8.19 15.21
C TYR A 501 3.42 7.80 16.65
N ILE A 502 3.69 8.77 17.52
CA ILE A 502 3.97 8.53 18.93
C ILE A 502 2.74 8.92 19.76
N GLY A 503 1.99 9.95 19.33
CA GLY A 503 0.82 10.39 20.09
C GLY A 503 1.25 11.02 21.42
N ASN A 504 0.38 11.87 21.98
CA ASN A 504 0.64 12.53 23.26
C ASN A 504 0.33 11.57 24.43
N ASP A 505 0.85 10.35 24.35
CA ASP A 505 0.39 9.23 25.14
C ASP A 505 1.25 9.11 26.41
N ALA A 506 0.76 9.64 27.53
CA ALA A 506 1.40 9.51 28.84
C ALA A 506 1.62 8.04 29.21
N ALA A 507 0.78 7.12 28.69
CA ALA A 507 0.94 5.68 28.85
C ALA A 507 2.17 5.13 28.09
N LEU A 508 2.67 5.81 27.06
CA LEU A 508 3.89 5.42 26.34
C LEU A 508 5.15 5.76 27.15
N LEU A 509 5.10 6.86 27.90
CA LEU A 509 6.16 7.24 28.85
C LEU A 509 6.14 6.34 30.09
N GLU A 510 4.95 5.96 30.60
CA GLU A 510 4.83 4.97 31.70
C GLU A 510 5.19 3.53 31.26
N ASN A 511 4.90 3.13 30.01
CA ASN A 511 5.17 1.76 29.53
C ASN A 511 6.62 1.50 29.08
N LEU A 512 7.48 2.52 28.98
CA LEU A 512 8.89 2.32 28.62
C LEU A 512 9.64 1.45 29.66
N GLU A 513 9.11 1.33 30.89
CA GLU A 513 9.68 0.52 31.97
C GLU A 513 9.15 -0.93 32.01
N GLY A 514 8.24 -1.33 31.11
CA GLY A 514 7.65 -2.68 31.11
C GLY A 514 8.55 -3.77 30.50
N GLU A 515 8.60 -4.96 31.14
CA GLU A 515 9.40 -6.11 30.66
C GLU A 515 9.07 -6.52 29.21
N ARG A 516 7.80 -6.47 28.80
CA ARG A 516 7.37 -6.78 27.42
C ARG A 516 7.90 -5.80 26.37
N VAL A 517 8.14 -4.54 26.75
CA VAL A 517 8.71 -3.51 25.85
C VAL A 517 10.20 -3.77 25.61
N MET A 518 10.92 -4.18 26.66
CA MET A 518 12.31 -4.60 26.53
C MET A 518 12.46 -5.90 25.71
N GLU A 519 11.56 -6.86 25.88
CA GLU A 519 11.56 -8.11 25.10
C GLU A 519 11.33 -7.84 23.60
N THR A 520 10.39 -6.97 23.25
CA THR A 520 10.11 -6.59 21.86
C THR A 520 11.27 -5.82 21.22
N SER A 521 11.88 -4.90 21.96
CA SER A 521 13.06 -4.15 21.50
C SER A 521 14.25 -5.10 21.27
N ARG A 522 14.45 -6.06 22.18
CA ARG A 522 15.48 -7.09 22.06
C ARG A 522 15.24 -8.00 20.87
N PHE A 523 14.00 -8.41 20.63
CA PHE A 523 13.61 -9.22 19.47
C PHE A 523 13.95 -8.53 18.14
N LEU A 524 13.65 -7.23 17.99
CA LEU A 524 13.95 -6.51 16.74
C LEU A 524 15.43 -6.26 16.54
N VAL A 525 16.17 -5.99 17.61
CA VAL A 525 17.64 -5.94 17.57
C VAL A 525 18.19 -7.31 17.19
N GLN A 526 17.66 -8.40 17.73
CA GLN A 526 18.06 -9.77 17.37
C GLN A 526 17.76 -10.10 15.91
N ILE A 527 16.60 -9.70 15.38
CA ILE A 527 16.26 -9.85 13.96
C ILE A 527 17.19 -9.03 13.07
N THR A 528 17.48 -7.80 13.46
CA THR A 528 18.33 -6.89 12.67
C THR A 528 19.79 -7.34 12.67
N LEU A 529 20.25 -7.93 13.78
CA LEU A 529 21.60 -8.49 13.95
C LEU A 529 21.68 -10.00 13.61
N GLY A 530 20.56 -10.61 13.23
CA GLY A 530 20.39 -12.05 12.97
C GLY A 530 20.92 -13.01 14.03
N LYS A 531 20.66 -12.73 15.29
CA LYS A 531 20.90 -13.70 16.37
C LYS A 531 19.71 -14.68 16.50
N PRO A 532 19.94 -15.96 16.81
CA PRO A 532 18.87 -16.92 17.05
C PRO A 532 17.93 -16.41 18.16
N ILE A 533 16.63 -16.50 17.90
CA ILE A 533 15.60 -16.13 18.87
C ILE A 533 15.38 -17.34 19.79
N GLY A 534 16.09 -17.36 20.93
CA GLY A 534 15.92 -18.38 21.96
C GLY A 534 16.73 -18.11 23.23
N GLY A 535 16.01 -17.94 24.34
CA GLY A 535 16.43 -18.21 25.74
C GLY A 535 17.74 -17.65 26.29
N GLY A 536 17.63 -16.67 27.21
CA GLY A 536 18.61 -16.50 28.30
C GLY A 536 19.75 -15.49 28.09
N THR A 537 19.78 -14.52 29.00
CA THR A 537 20.93 -13.72 29.51
C THR A 537 21.95 -13.09 28.55
N GLY A 538 21.98 -11.75 28.58
CA GLY A 538 23.22 -11.02 28.84
C GLY A 538 24.10 -10.64 27.64
N THR A 539 24.33 -9.33 27.51
CA THR A 539 25.50 -8.69 26.88
C THR A 539 25.69 -8.83 25.37
N ALA A 540 25.25 -7.80 24.63
CA ALA A 540 26.01 -7.12 23.56
C ALA A 540 25.07 -6.17 22.77
N ALA A 541 24.71 -5.01 23.34
CA ALA A 541 23.87 -4.02 22.66
C ALA A 541 24.19 -2.57 23.06
N SER A 542 25.46 -2.22 23.30
CA SER A 542 25.86 -0.83 23.58
C SER A 542 26.77 -0.17 22.54
N HIS A 543 27.20 -0.86 21.48
CA HIS A 543 28.28 -0.35 20.62
C HIS A 543 27.90 0.18 19.23
N ALA A 544 26.63 0.14 18.80
CA ALA A 544 26.24 0.63 17.47
C ALA A 544 25.49 1.98 17.44
N ALA A 545 25.23 2.58 18.61
CA ALA A 545 24.42 3.80 18.71
C ALA A 545 25.17 5.02 19.26
N CYS A 546 26.49 4.98 19.33
CA CYS A 546 27.32 6.08 19.79
C CYS A 546 28.44 6.36 18.77
N ARG A 547 28.13 7.20 17.77
CA ARG A 547 29.04 8.10 17.01
C ARG A 547 28.34 8.63 15.75
N ILE A 548 27.23 9.34 15.96
CA ILE A 548 26.80 10.42 15.08
C ILE A 548 26.71 11.66 15.98
N ASN A 549 27.87 12.06 16.51
CA ASN A 549 28.14 13.39 17.06
C ASN A 549 29.59 13.40 17.56
N GLY A 550 30.41 14.23 16.92
CA GLY A 550 31.76 14.52 17.40
C GLY A 550 32.78 14.64 16.29
N GLN A 551 32.82 15.81 15.63
CA GLN A 551 34.06 16.57 15.53
C GLN A 551 33.77 18.01 15.08
N GLY A 552 33.79 18.89 16.08
CA GLY A 552 34.08 20.31 15.94
C GLY A 552 35.04 20.67 17.06
N THR A 553 36.28 20.20 16.97
CA THR A 553 37.36 20.58 17.89
C THR A 553 38.35 21.48 17.18
N VAL A 554 38.35 22.73 17.60
CA VAL A 554 39.52 23.54 17.97
C VAL A 554 40.80 23.25 17.18
N SER A 555 41.12 24.15 16.24
CA SER A 555 42.47 24.35 15.75
C SER A 555 43.19 25.37 16.63
N ASP A 556 44.11 24.88 17.44
CA ASP A 556 45.14 25.68 18.09
C ASP A 556 46.33 25.87 17.12
N GLY A 557 46.99 27.03 17.19
CA GLY A 557 48.27 27.25 16.53
C GLY A 557 48.53 28.66 15.99
N ARG A 558 48.94 29.59 16.86
CA ARG A 558 50.00 30.56 16.52
C ARG A 558 50.95 30.78 17.70
N ARG A 559 52.24 30.70 17.36
CA ARG A 559 53.43 30.78 18.21
C ARG A 559 53.73 32.20 18.69
N ASN A 560 54.43 32.26 19.82
CA ASN A 560 55.34 33.30 20.34
C ASN A 560 55.88 34.31 19.30
N THR A 561 55.91 35.59 19.68
CA THR A 561 57.13 36.36 20.05
C THR A 561 56.74 37.80 20.42
N ASP A 562 57.40 38.30 21.47
CA ASP A 562 57.50 39.68 21.99
C ASP A 562 56.27 40.35 22.65
#